data_AF-A0A916GV67-F1
#
_entry.id   AF-A0A916GV67-F1
#
_cell.length_a   1.000
_cell.length_b   1.000
_cell.length_c   1.000
_cell.angle_alpha   90.00
_cell.angle_beta   90.00
_cell.angle_gamma   90.00
#
_symmetry.space_group_name_H-M   'P 1'
#
loop_
_entity.id
_entity.type
_entity.pdbx_description
1 polymer ?
#
loop_
_entity_poly.entity_id
_entity_poly.type
_entity_poly.pdbx_seq_one_letter_code
_entity_poly.pdbx_strand_id
1 'polypeptide(L)'
;MSFERFIAARLVRSKRQIRFINIIMLVSVIGITVGVAALIIVLSVFNGFNSVVTRVLVGFDPHLRIEAASGPSLAATDEVLDVVRRDPHVAAAAPYIAGKALMVANRMHRVVMVKGVVDSTIDGVSGVKQRTVLGAFAFEDAPGASGVVLGQTLADRMGT
;
A
#
# COMPACT_ATOMS: atom_id res chain seq x y z
N MET A 1 31.70 -35.45 19.81
CA MET A 1 31.51 -34.18 19.08
C MET A 1 31.96 -32.90 19.81
N SER A 2 32.27 -32.90 21.12
CA SER A 2 32.85 -31.70 21.78
C SER A 2 34.34 -31.49 21.45
N PHE A 3 35.07 -32.59 21.21
CA PHE A 3 36.51 -32.57 20.93
C PHE A 3 36.85 -31.90 19.59
N GLU A 4 36.06 -32.14 18.54
CA GLU A 4 36.24 -31.52 17.22
C GLU A 4 36.03 -30.00 17.29
N ARG A 5 35.00 -29.54 18.01
CA ARG A 5 34.75 -28.11 18.24
C ARG A 5 35.86 -27.46 19.08
N PHE A 6 36.40 -28.17 20.06
CA PHE A 6 37.55 -27.70 20.85
C PHE A 6 38.80 -27.54 20.00
N ILE A 7 39.09 -28.50 19.11
CA ILE A 7 40.20 -28.40 18.16
C ILE A 7 39.99 -27.24 17.19
N ALA A 8 38.81 -27.10 16.61
CA ALA A 8 38.48 -26.01 15.69
C ALA A 8 38.59 -24.63 16.35
N ALA A 9 37.99 -24.42 17.52
CA ALA A 9 38.07 -23.16 18.25
C ALA A 9 39.51 -22.84 18.70
N ARG A 10 40.29 -23.86 19.10
CA ARG A 10 41.70 -23.71 19.47
C ARG A 10 42.55 -23.32 18.26
N LEU A 11 42.30 -23.88 17.08
CA LEU A 11 42.99 -23.49 15.84
C LEU A 11 42.68 -22.04 15.45
N VAL A 12 41.42 -21.62 15.53
CA VAL A 12 41.01 -20.22 15.27
C VAL A 12 41.58 -19.24 16.30
N ARG A 13 41.77 -19.68 17.55
CA ARG A 13 42.20 -18.82 18.66
C ARG A 13 43.70 -18.91 18.99
N SER A 14 44.45 -19.80 18.35
CA SER A 14 45.86 -20.06 18.67
C SER A 14 46.77 -18.90 18.21
N LYS A 15 47.47 -18.29 19.18
CA LYS A 15 48.33 -17.11 18.99
C LYS A 15 49.81 -17.40 18.72
N ARG A 16 50.25 -18.67 18.66
CA ARG A 16 51.69 -19.00 18.54
C ARG A 16 52.08 -19.43 17.12
N GLN A 17 53.07 -18.71 16.57
CA GLN A 17 53.85 -18.93 15.35
C GLN A 17 53.22 -18.63 13.97
N ILE A 18 51.93 -18.31 13.87
CA ILE A 18 51.28 -18.13 12.55
C ILE A 18 50.44 -16.84 12.47
N ARG A 19 51.06 -15.69 12.73
CA ARG A 19 50.38 -14.37 12.69
C ARG A 19 49.75 -14.06 11.33
N PHE A 20 50.39 -14.46 10.23
CA PHE A 20 49.94 -14.16 8.87
C PHE A 20 48.65 -14.93 8.50
N ILE A 21 48.58 -16.23 8.81
CA ILE A 21 47.37 -17.03 8.53
C ILE A 21 46.18 -16.53 9.36
N ASN A 22 46.40 -16.12 10.62
CA ASN A 22 45.32 -15.60 11.44
C ASN A 22 44.75 -14.26 10.93
N ILE A 23 45.57 -13.43 10.29
CA ILE A 23 45.10 -12.19 9.62
C ILE A 23 44.24 -12.53 8.40
N ILE A 24 44.69 -13.47 7.55
CA ILE A 24 43.92 -13.90 6.39
C ILE A 24 42.57 -14.47 6.82
N MET A 25 42.54 -15.36 7.82
CA MET A 25 41.30 -15.91 8.36
C MET A 25 40.34 -14.81 8.85
N LEU A 26 40.85 -13.81 9.57
CA LEU A 26 40.03 -12.69 10.03
C LEU A 26 39.42 -11.90 8.86
N VAL A 27 40.23 -11.54 7.86
CA VAL A 27 39.77 -10.80 6.68
C VAL A 27 38.75 -11.61 5.88
N SER A 28 38.98 -12.91 5.68
CA SER A 28 38.04 -13.81 5.00
C SER A 28 36.71 -13.90 5.73
N VAL A 29 36.71 -14.08 7.05
CA VAL A 29 35.47 -14.17 7.84
C VAL A 29 34.70 -12.85 7.79
N ILE A 30 35.39 -11.71 7.90
CA ILE A 30 34.75 -10.38 7.79
C ILE A 30 34.15 -10.20 6.39
N GLY A 31 34.90 -10.53 5.33
CA GLY A 31 34.43 -10.41 3.96
C GLY A 31 33.16 -11.24 3.69
N ILE A 32 33.16 -12.51 4.12
CA ILE A 32 31.98 -13.39 4.00
C ILE A 32 30.82 -12.84 4.82
N THR A 33 31.07 -12.39 6.05
CA THR A 33 30.03 -11.83 6.92
C THR A 33 29.38 -10.61 6.28
N VAL A 34 30.16 -9.68 5.74
CA VAL A 34 29.64 -8.48 5.05
C VAL A 34 28.87 -8.87 3.78
N GLY A 35 29.41 -9.79 2.97
CA GLY A 35 28.75 -10.23 1.74
C GLY A 35 27.40 -10.91 2.00
N VAL A 36 27.36 -11.83 2.96
CA VAL A 36 26.13 -12.53 3.35
C VAL A 36 25.13 -11.57 4.01
N ALA A 37 25.59 -10.68 4.89
CA ALA A 37 24.73 -9.67 5.51
C ALA A 37 24.09 -8.75 4.46
N ALA A 38 24.86 -8.27 3.49
CA ALA A 38 24.34 -7.46 2.39
C ALA A 38 23.27 -8.21 1.58
N LEU A 39 23.51 -9.48 1.24
CA LEU A 39 22.54 -10.31 0.52
C LEU A 39 21.24 -10.51 1.32
N ILE A 40 21.35 -10.78 2.62
CA ILE A 40 20.19 -10.92 3.52
C ILE A 40 19.39 -9.62 3.58
N ILE A 41 20.06 -8.46 3.73
CA ILE A 41 19.39 -7.16 3.79
C ILE A 41 18.61 -6.88 2.50
N VAL A 42 19.25 -7.08 1.34
CA VAL A 42 18.62 -6.84 0.04
C VAL A 42 17.39 -7.74 -0.14
N LEU A 43 17.52 -9.03 0.17
CA LEU A 43 16.40 -9.96 0.07
C LEU A 43 15.28 -9.60 1.05
N SER A 44 15.62 -9.16 2.26
CA SER A 44 14.64 -8.71 3.26
C SER A 44 13.85 -7.49 2.78
N VAL A 45 14.53 -6.51 2.17
CA VAL A 45 13.89 -5.34 1.57
C VAL A 45 12.94 -5.75 0.44
N PHE A 46 13.36 -6.63 -0.47
CA PHE A 46 12.49 -7.10 -1.55
C PHE A 46 11.27 -7.87 -1.04
N ASN A 47 11.45 -8.74 -0.04
CA ASN A 47 10.36 -9.49 0.57
C ASN A 47 9.34 -8.55 1.25
N GLY A 48 9.82 -7.56 2.00
CA GLY A 48 8.97 -6.56 2.63
C GLY A 48 8.25 -5.68 1.60
N PHE A 49 8.98 -5.23 0.58
CA PHE A 49 8.45 -4.38 -0.48
C PHE A 49 7.32 -5.04 -1.26
N ASN A 50 7.44 -6.34 -1.60
CA ASN A 50 6.40 -7.06 -2.33
C ASN A 50 5.06 -7.03 -1.57
N SER A 51 5.08 -7.28 -0.25
CA SER A 51 3.89 -7.21 0.60
C SER A 51 3.26 -5.81 0.61
N VAL A 52 4.10 -4.76 0.66
CA VAL A 52 3.64 -3.37 0.62
C VAL A 52 3.01 -3.05 -0.72
N VAL A 53 3.66 -3.40 -1.83
CA VAL A 53 3.15 -3.14 -3.18
C VAL A 53 1.82 -3.85 -3.40
N THR A 54 1.71 -5.13 -3.07
CA THR A 54 0.44 -5.87 -3.22
C THR A 54 -0.67 -5.22 -2.39
N ARG A 55 -0.38 -4.84 -1.14
CA ARG A 55 -1.37 -4.19 -0.26
C ARG A 55 -1.83 -2.84 -0.79
N VAL A 56 -0.91 -2.05 -1.35
CA VAL A 56 -1.23 -0.74 -1.93
C VAL A 56 -2.06 -0.89 -3.20
N LEU A 57 -1.73 -1.86 -4.06
CA LEU A 57 -2.43 -2.07 -5.33
C LEU A 57 -3.84 -2.64 -5.16
N VAL A 58 -4.05 -3.57 -4.21
CA VAL A 58 -5.33 -4.29 -4.05
C VAL A 58 -6.25 -3.62 -3.02
N GLY A 59 -5.72 -2.79 -2.14
CA GLY A 59 -6.46 -2.37 -0.94
C GLY A 59 -7.35 -1.14 -1.07
N PHE A 60 -7.36 -0.44 -2.22
CA PHE A 60 -8.07 0.84 -2.36
C PHE A 60 -9.02 0.90 -3.55
N ASP A 61 -8.65 0.31 -4.70
CA ASP A 61 -9.55 0.22 -5.85
C ASP A 61 -10.33 -1.11 -5.84
N PRO A 62 -11.58 -1.11 -6.31
CA PRO A 62 -12.37 -2.34 -6.42
C PRO A 62 -11.73 -3.29 -7.43
N HIS A 63 -11.92 -4.60 -7.22
CA HIS A 63 -11.37 -5.64 -8.10
C HIS A 63 -11.84 -5.53 -9.55
N LEU A 64 -13.06 -5.00 -9.76
CA LEU A 64 -13.67 -4.83 -11.07
C LEU A 64 -14.32 -3.44 -11.16
N ARG A 65 -14.20 -2.80 -12.32
CA ARG A 65 -14.86 -1.54 -12.66
C ARG A 65 -15.58 -1.70 -13.98
N ILE A 66 -16.85 -1.32 -14.00
CA ILE A 66 -17.67 -1.29 -15.21
C ILE A 66 -17.79 0.19 -15.60
N GLU A 67 -17.21 0.55 -16.73
CA GLU A 67 -17.19 1.91 -17.24
C GLU A 67 -17.78 1.97 -18.64
N ALA A 68 -18.37 3.11 -19.00
CA ALA A 68 -18.86 3.32 -20.35
C ALA A 68 -17.69 3.35 -21.35
N ALA A 69 -17.81 2.60 -22.45
CA ALA A 69 -16.79 2.60 -23.51
C ALA A 69 -16.65 3.97 -24.19
N SER A 70 -17.74 4.73 -24.26
CA SER A 70 -17.81 6.07 -24.82
C SER A 70 -18.80 6.92 -24.03
N GLY A 71 -18.38 8.11 -23.58
CA GLY A 71 -19.21 9.08 -22.88
C GLY A 71 -18.94 9.18 -21.37
N PRO A 72 -19.52 10.19 -20.70
CA PRO A 72 -19.26 10.49 -19.29
C PRO A 72 -20.03 9.59 -18.31
N SER A 73 -21.06 8.88 -18.78
CA SER A 73 -21.91 8.03 -17.93
C SER A 73 -22.36 6.78 -18.67
N LEU A 74 -22.62 5.71 -17.91
CA LEU A 74 -23.27 4.51 -18.41
C LEU A 74 -24.78 4.77 -18.51
N ALA A 75 -25.40 4.37 -19.63
CA ALA A 75 -26.86 4.30 -19.70
C ALA A 75 -27.33 3.06 -18.90
N ALA A 76 -28.46 3.17 -18.20
CA ALA A 76 -29.06 2.09 -17.41
C ALA A 76 -28.15 1.52 -16.29
N THR A 77 -27.46 2.40 -15.54
CA THR A 77 -26.61 2.01 -14.40
C THR A 77 -27.34 1.10 -13.40
N ASP A 78 -28.62 1.36 -13.13
CA ASP A 78 -29.40 0.57 -12.16
C ASP A 78 -29.67 -0.86 -12.64
N GLU A 79 -29.99 -1.04 -13.93
CA GLU A 79 -30.21 -2.38 -14.51
C GLU A 79 -28.93 -3.21 -14.50
N VAL A 80 -27.80 -2.60 -14.84
CA VAL A 80 -26.48 -3.26 -14.79
C VAL A 80 -26.12 -3.62 -13.36
N LEU A 81 -26.39 -2.72 -12.40
CA LEU A 81 -26.15 -2.98 -10.99
C LEU A 81 -26.98 -4.17 -10.47
N ASP A 82 -28.24 -4.28 -10.89
CA ASP A 82 -29.10 -5.40 -10.52
C ASP A 82 -28.62 -6.73 -11.10
N VAL A 83 -28.15 -6.74 -12.36
CA VAL A 83 -27.56 -7.95 -12.97
C VAL A 83 -26.31 -8.38 -12.22
N VAL A 84 -25.43 -7.44 -11.88
CA VAL A 84 -24.18 -7.71 -11.15
C VAL A 84 -24.46 -8.23 -9.74
N ARG A 85 -25.44 -7.66 -9.03
CA ARG A 85 -25.82 -8.11 -7.68
C ARG A 85 -26.47 -9.50 -7.62
N ARG A 86 -26.97 -10.01 -8.75
CA ARG A 86 -27.56 -11.36 -8.83
C ARG A 86 -26.51 -12.47 -8.90
N ASP A 87 -25.25 -12.16 -9.23
CA ASP A 87 -24.19 -13.16 -9.27
C ASP A 87 -23.72 -13.50 -7.84
N PRO A 88 -23.75 -14.78 -7.42
CA PRO A 88 -23.33 -15.20 -6.08
C PRO A 88 -21.84 -14.97 -5.78
N HIS A 89 -20.99 -14.73 -6.79
CA HIS A 89 -19.57 -14.42 -6.60
C HIS A 89 -19.31 -12.93 -6.30
N VAL A 90 -20.32 -12.08 -6.43
CA VAL A 90 -20.20 -10.64 -6.18
C VAL A 90 -20.50 -10.35 -4.72
N ALA A 91 -19.46 -10.01 -3.95
CA ALA A 91 -19.61 -9.68 -2.53
C ALA A 91 -20.36 -8.35 -2.30
N ALA A 92 -20.11 -7.35 -3.14
CA ALA A 92 -20.77 -6.04 -3.08
C ALA A 92 -20.62 -5.30 -4.41
N ALA A 93 -21.58 -4.42 -4.71
CA ALA A 93 -21.54 -3.54 -5.87
C ALA A 93 -22.13 -2.17 -5.52
N ALA A 94 -21.44 -1.11 -5.94
CA ALA A 94 -21.76 0.28 -5.66
C ALA A 94 -21.61 1.11 -6.95
N PRO A 95 -22.62 1.94 -7.30
CA PRO A 95 -22.48 2.88 -8.39
C PRO A 95 -21.53 4.02 -7.97
N TYR A 96 -20.75 4.51 -8.93
CA TYR A 96 -19.92 5.69 -8.74
C TYR A 96 -19.94 6.56 -10.00
N ILE A 97 -19.66 7.85 -9.81
CA ILE A 97 -19.35 8.78 -10.90
C ILE A 97 -17.98 9.37 -10.65
N ALA A 98 -17.16 9.51 -11.69
CA ALA A 98 -15.84 10.12 -11.58
C ALA A 98 -15.70 11.27 -12.58
N GLY A 99 -15.16 12.39 -12.14
CA GLY A 99 -14.99 13.57 -12.96
C GLY A 99 -13.80 14.43 -12.53
N LYS A 100 -13.24 15.18 -13.48
CA LYS A 100 -12.22 16.19 -13.18
C LYS A 100 -12.93 17.45 -12.67
N ALA A 101 -12.47 17.99 -11.55
CA ALA A 101 -12.91 19.28 -11.02
C ALA A 101 -11.71 20.15 -10.67
N LEU A 102 -11.90 21.47 -10.64
CA LEU A 102 -10.89 22.41 -10.15
C LEU A 102 -11.14 22.67 -8.66
N MET A 103 -10.22 22.25 -7.81
CA MET A 103 -10.22 22.58 -6.39
C MET A 103 -9.46 23.88 -6.15
N VAL A 104 -10.06 24.77 -5.37
CA VAL A 104 -9.48 26.06 -5.01
C VAL A 104 -9.52 26.20 -3.49
N ALA A 105 -8.34 26.31 -2.85
CA ALA A 105 -8.23 26.64 -1.43
C ALA A 105 -6.93 27.44 -1.19
N ASN A 106 -6.96 28.42 -0.29
CA ASN A 106 -5.79 29.22 0.10
C ASN A 106 -4.93 29.73 -1.08
N ARG A 107 -5.56 30.21 -2.16
CA ARG A 107 -4.91 30.68 -3.42
C ARG A 107 -4.17 29.60 -4.22
N MET A 108 -4.32 28.33 -3.86
CA MET A 108 -3.86 27.19 -4.65
C MET A 108 -4.99 26.70 -5.55
N HIS A 109 -4.70 26.52 -6.84
CA HIS A 109 -5.62 25.96 -7.83
C HIS A 109 -5.09 24.63 -8.33
N ARG A 110 -5.88 23.57 -8.22
CA ARG A 110 -5.45 22.25 -8.68
C ARG A 110 -6.60 21.47 -9.29
N VAL A 111 -6.34 20.85 -10.44
CA VAL A 111 -7.27 19.89 -11.01
C VAL A 111 -7.20 18.60 -10.18
N VAL A 112 -8.34 18.20 -9.64
CA VAL A 112 -8.51 17.00 -8.82
C VAL A 112 -9.50 16.05 -9.48
N MET A 113 -9.37 14.75 -9.18
CA MET A 113 -10.36 13.76 -9.55
C MET A 113 -11.38 13.64 -8.42
N VAL A 114 -12.64 13.95 -8.70
CA VAL A 114 -13.74 13.82 -7.75
C VAL A 114 -14.47 12.53 -8.06
N LYS A 115 -14.69 11.72 -7.04
CA LYS A 115 -15.53 10.51 -7.12
C LYS A 115 -16.79 10.76 -6.29
N GLY A 116 -17.95 10.74 -6.94
CA GLY A 116 -19.26 10.74 -6.29
C GLY A 116 -19.67 9.30 -6.01
N VAL A 117 -20.07 9.03 -4.77
CA VAL A 117 -20.36 7.69 -4.25
C VAL A 117 -21.56 7.74 -3.32
N VAL A 118 -22.27 6.62 -3.19
CA VAL A 118 -23.41 6.51 -2.27
C VAL A 118 -22.96 5.89 -0.96
N ASP A 119 -23.15 6.60 0.15
CA ASP A 119 -22.61 6.26 1.47
C ASP A 119 -23.02 4.86 1.97
N SER A 120 -24.23 4.42 1.66
CA SER A 120 -24.75 3.11 2.09
C SER A 120 -24.14 1.92 1.36
N THR A 121 -23.58 2.14 0.16
CA THR A 121 -23.08 1.04 -0.70
C THR A 121 -21.56 0.94 -0.74
N ILE A 122 -20.86 2.02 -0.38
CA ILE A 122 -19.40 2.08 -0.49
C ILE A 122 -18.67 1.18 0.51
N ASP A 123 -19.29 0.88 1.65
CA ASP A 123 -18.69 0.07 2.72
C ASP A 123 -18.38 -1.36 2.30
N GLY A 124 -19.22 -1.94 1.44
CA GLY A 124 -19.01 -3.30 0.93
C GLY A 124 -17.97 -3.37 -0.19
N VAL A 125 -17.72 -2.26 -0.88
CA VAL A 125 -16.91 -2.22 -2.11
C VAL A 125 -15.51 -1.66 -1.87
N SER A 126 -15.37 -0.72 -0.95
CA SER A 126 -14.09 -0.09 -0.65
C SER A 126 -13.89 0.07 0.86
N GLY A 127 -12.72 -0.28 1.37
CA GLY A 127 -12.35 -0.10 2.78
C GLY A 127 -12.04 1.35 3.16
N VAL A 128 -12.62 2.33 2.47
CA VAL A 128 -12.27 3.76 2.62
C VAL A 128 -12.74 4.29 3.97
N LYS A 129 -13.96 3.96 4.44
CA LYS A 129 -14.44 4.42 5.75
C LYS A 129 -13.52 4.00 6.89
N GLN A 130 -13.05 2.74 6.86
CA GLN A 130 -12.15 2.16 7.86
C GLN A 130 -10.74 2.76 7.85
N ARG A 131 -10.37 3.50 6.79
CA ARG A 131 -9.07 4.17 6.63
C ARG A 131 -9.18 5.69 6.77
N THR A 132 -10.27 6.19 7.34
CA THR A 132 -10.45 7.62 7.64
C THR A 132 -9.56 7.99 8.84
N VAL A 133 -8.61 8.89 8.63
CA VAL A 133 -7.61 9.28 9.64
C VAL A 133 -8.12 10.40 10.56
N LEU A 134 -8.88 11.35 10.00
CA LEU A 134 -9.38 12.55 10.68
C LEU A 134 -10.83 12.80 10.25
N GLY A 135 -11.67 13.21 11.20
CA GLY A 135 -13.08 13.50 10.97
C GLY A 135 -13.98 12.25 10.88
N ALA A 136 -15.19 12.45 10.37
CA ALA A 136 -16.14 11.37 10.08
C ALA A 136 -16.33 11.25 8.57
N PHE A 137 -16.52 10.03 8.07
CA PHE A 137 -16.94 9.80 6.69
C PHE A 137 -18.45 10.07 6.60
N ALA A 138 -18.81 11.35 6.61
CA ALA A 138 -20.19 11.82 6.51
C ALA A 138 -20.27 12.83 5.37
N PHE A 139 -21.31 12.69 4.54
CA PHE A 139 -21.59 13.62 3.45
C PHE A 139 -22.70 14.63 3.82
N GLU A 140 -23.29 14.49 5.01
CA GLU A 140 -24.39 15.30 5.53
C GLU A 140 -24.01 15.90 6.89
N ASP A 141 -23.20 16.96 6.88
CA ASP A 141 -22.83 17.69 8.11
C ASP A 141 -23.79 18.86 8.42
N ALA A 142 -24.48 19.42 7.42
CA ALA A 142 -25.47 20.50 7.60
C ALA A 142 -26.51 20.53 6.45
N PRO A 143 -27.76 20.97 6.70
CA PRO A 143 -28.77 21.08 5.66
C PRO A 143 -28.33 22.08 4.57
N GLY A 144 -28.07 21.56 3.37
CA GLY A 144 -27.62 22.33 2.21
C GLY A 144 -26.11 22.35 1.97
N ALA A 145 -25.30 21.73 2.82
CA ALA A 145 -23.86 21.58 2.59
C ALA A 145 -23.54 20.11 2.23
N SER A 146 -23.08 19.89 1.00
CA SER A 146 -22.48 18.61 0.62
C SER A 146 -21.13 18.46 1.31
N GLY A 147 -21.02 17.49 2.22
CA GLY A 147 -19.74 17.10 2.80
C GLY A 147 -18.80 16.56 1.71
N VAL A 148 -17.49 16.78 1.88
CA VAL A 148 -16.46 16.27 0.96
C VAL A 148 -15.37 15.59 1.77
N VAL A 149 -15.05 14.35 1.41
CA VAL A 149 -13.92 13.63 1.99
C VAL A 149 -12.69 13.88 1.14
N LEU A 150 -11.63 14.39 1.78
CA LEU A 150 -10.36 14.68 1.14
C LEU A 150 -9.32 13.62 1.48
N GLY A 151 -8.52 13.22 0.49
CA GLY A 151 -7.34 12.40 0.74
C GLY A 151 -6.32 13.19 1.56
N GLN A 152 -5.66 12.55 2.53
CA GLN A 152 -4.69 13.19 3.42
C GLN A 152 -3.59 13.98 2.66
N THR A 153 -3.05 13.41 1.58
CA THR A 153 -2.02 14.09 0.77
C THR A 153 -2.55 15.31 0.00
N LEU A 154 -3.85 15.36 -0.28
CA LEU A 154 -4.49 16.53 -0.86
C LEU A 154 -4.76 17.58 0.23
N ALA A 155 -5.25 17.16 1.39
CA ALA A 155 -5.47 18.00 2.56
C ALA A 155 -4.18 18.72 3.00
N ASP A 156 -3.08 17.96 3.20
CA ASP A 156 -1.76 18.50 3.57
C ASP A 156 -1.24 19.54 2.57
N ARG A 157 -1.48 19.31 1.27
CA ARG A 157 -1.02 20.23 0.19
C ARG A 157 -1.87 21.47 0.08
N MET A 158 -3.14 21.40 0.47
CA MET A 158 -4.06 22.53 0.44
C MET A 158 -4.06 23.31 1.76
N GLY A 159 -3.39 22.80 2.79
CA GLY A 159 -3.25 23.44 4.10
C GLY A 159 -4.53 23.40 4.93
N THR A 160 -5.31 22.33 4.78
CA THR A 160 -6.54 22.02 5.53
C THR A 160 -6.35 20.74 6.30
#